data_AF-A0AAD5ISG5-F1
#
_entry.id   AF-A0AAD5ISG5-F1
#
_cell.length_a   1.000
_cell.length_b   1.000
_cell.length_c   1.000
_cell.angle_alpha   90.00
_cell.angle_beta   90.00
_cell.angle_gamma   90.00
#
_symmetry.space_group_name_H-M   'P 1'
#
loop_
_entity.id
_entity.type
_entity.pdbx_description
1 polymer ?
#
loop_
_entity_poly.entity_id
_entity_poly.type
_entity_poly.pdbx_seq_one_letter_code
_entity_poly.pdbx_strand_id
1 'polypeptide(L)'
;MLPGLQQGQEKMSKSDPSSSIFMEDKKDEVIRKIQEAYCPLKIVQGNPCLEYIKFIIFPWSNDFKVERSAANGGDKTYTSHEELIADYAEEKLHPADLKPALSKALNKILQVIAFSCLF
;
A
#
# COMPACT_ATOMS: atom_id res chain seq x y z
N MET A 1 -8.96 -11.33 7.52
CA MET A 1 -7.58 -11.88 7.50
C MET A 1 -6.82 -11.09 6.47
N LEU A 2 -5.64 -10.56 6.77
CA LEU A 2 -4.87 -9.78 5.78
C LEU A 2 -4.23 -10.74 4.76
N PRO A 3 -4.43 -10.52 3.45
CA PRO A 3 -3.78 -11.31 2.41
C PRO A 3 -2.27 -11.03 2.37
N GLY A 4 -1.48 -12.04 2.00
CA GLY A 4 -0.05 -11.85 1.74
C GLY A 4 0.20 -10.95 0.53
N LEU A 5 1.39 -10.36 0.44
CA LEU A 5 1.74 -9.46 -0.66
C LEU A 5 1.78 -10.17 -2.03
N GLN A 6 1.96 -11.50 -2.08
CA GLN A 6 2.07 -12.27 -3.32
C GLN A 6 0.75 -12.95 -3.74
N GLN A 7 0.57 -13.13 -5.05
CA GLN A 7 -0.62 -13.75 -5.65
C GLN A 7 -0.81 -15.18 -5.14
N GLY A 8 -1.95 -15.46 -4.49
CA GLY A 8 -2.29 -16.80 -3.99
C GLY A 8 -1.88 -17.10 -2.55
N GLN A 9 -1.30 -16.13 -1.81
CA GLN A 9 -1.10 -16.28 -0.36
C GLN A 9 -2.35 -15.82 0.41
N GLU A 10 -3.31 -16.73 0.63
CA GLU A 10 -4.52 -16.51 1.45
C GLU A 10 -4.20 -16.26 2.94
N LYS A 11 -2.95 -16.48 3.35
CA LYS A 11 -2.48 -16.34 4.73
C LYS A 11 -1.07 -15.76 4.75
N MET A 12 -0.86 -14.70 5.54
CA MET A 12 0.48 -14.24 5.92
C MET A 12 1.23 -15.42 6.55
N SER A 13 2.12 -16.05 5.79
CA SER A 13 2.96 -17.13 6.28
C SER A 13 4.32 -16.54 6.62
N LYS A 14 4.73 -16.72 7.88
CA LYS A 14 6.02 -16.25 8.42
C LYS A 14 7.24 -16.84 7.69
N SER A 15 7.01 -17.80 6.78
CA SER A 15 8.03 -18.51 6.01
C SER A 15 8.64 -17.67 4.87
N ASP A 16 7.93 -16.68 4.32
CA ASP A 16 8.44 -15.84 3.24
C ASP A 16 8.67 -14.41 3.74
N PRO A 17 9.94 -14.02 4.00
CA PRO A 17 10.26 -12.67 4.50
C PRO A 17 9.94 -11.56 3.48
N SER A 18 9.83 -11.89 2.20
CA SER A 18 9.43 -10.98 1.12
C SER A 18 7.91 -10.75 1.04
N SER A 19 7.09 -11.64 1.60
CA SER A 19 5.63 -11.54 1.54
C SER A 19 5.00 -10.78 2.71
N SER A 20 5.80 -10.36 3.69
CA SER A 20 5.35 -9.66 4.90
C SER A 20 6.19 -8.41 5.16
N ILE A 21 5.52 -7.32 5.57
CA ILE A 21 6.18 -6.10 6.04
C ILE A 21 6.31 -6.18 7.55
N PHE A 22 7.56 -6.11 8.04
CA PHE A 22 7.90 -6.11 9.45
C PHE A 22 8.05 -4.68 9.97
N MET A 23 7.88 -4.51 11.28
CA MET A 23 8.05 -3.20 11.92
C MET A 23 9.51 -2.73 11.92
N GLU A 24 10.46 -3.67 11.90
CA GLU A 24 11.90 -3.40 11.84
C GLU A 24 12.44 -3.24 10.40
N ASP A 25 11.57 -3.35 9.38
CA ASP A 25 12.01 -3.19 7.99
C ASP A 25 12.50 -1.76 7.72
N LYS A 26 13.59 -1.67 6.97
CA LYS A 26 14.11 -0.40 6.46
C LYS A 26 13.22 0.12 5.33
N LYS A 27 13.27 1.44 5.11
CA LYS A 27 12.48 2.12 4.07
C LYS A 27 12.62 1.48 2.68
N ASP A 28 13.84 1.10 2.31
CA ASP A 28 14.15 0.43 1.04
C ASP A 28 13.53 -0.97 0.94
N GLU A 29 13.56 -1.74 2.02
CA GLU A 29 12.98 -3.09 2.06
C GLU A 29 11.45 -3.03 1.91
N VAL A 30 10.80 -2.08 2.57
CA VAL A 30 9.35 -1.84 2.41
C VAL A 30 9.01 -1.53 0.95
N ILE A 31 9.78 -0.64 0.30
CA ILE A 31 9.56 -0.27 -1.11
C ILE A 31 9.70 -1.50 -2.01
N ARG A 32 10.77 -2.28 -1.82
CA ARG A 32 11.04 -3.48 -2.60
C ARG A 32 9.92 -4.53 -2.44
N LYS A 33 9.45 -4.77 -1.21
CA LYS A 33 8.34 -5.70 -0.94
C LYS A 33 7.03 -5.26 -1.58
N ILE A 34 6.69 -3.97 -1.52
CA ILE A 34 5.50 -3.42 -2.19
C ILE A 34 5.65 -3.45 -3.71
N GLN A 35 6.87 -3.29 -4.24
CA GLN A 35 7.14 -3.45 -5.67
C GLN A 35 6.91 -4.89 -6.14
N GLU A 36 7.32 -5.88 -5.35
CA GLU A 36 7.07 -7.30 -5.62
C GLU A 36 5.62 -7.74 -5.34
N ALA A 37 4.83 -6.89 -4.67
CA ALA A 37 3.44 -7.19 -4.35
C ALA A 37 2.56 -7.32 -5.59
N TYR A 38 1.61 -8.25 -5.52
CA TYR A 38 0.61 -8.50 -6.54
C TYR A 38 -0.37 -7.33 -6.61
N CYS A 39 -0.32 -6.59 -7.72
CA CYS A 39 -1.20 -5.44 -7.96
C CYS A 39 -1.58 -5.40 -9.44
N PRO A 40 -2.49 -6.28 -9.88
CA PRO A 40 -3.02 -6.29 -11.24
C PRO A 40 -3.85 -5.03 -11.53
N LEU A 41 -3.81 -4.54 -12.77
CA LEU A 41 -4.65 -3.44 -13.27
C LEU A 41 -6.13 -3.83 -13.27
N LYS A 42 -7.04 -2.89 -12.97
CA LYS A 42 -8.52 -3.06 -12.89
C LYS A 42 -9.05 -4.03 -11.84
N ILE A 43 -8.21 -4.92 -11.33
CA ILE A 43 -8.64 -5.97 -10.42
C ILE A 43 -8.51 -5.45 -8.99
N VAL A 44 -9.67 -5.20 -8.40
CA VAL A 44 -9.82 -4.72 -7.02
C VAL A 44 -9.87 -5.89 -6.04
N GLN A 45 -10.58 -6.95 -6.43
CA GLN A 45 -10.86 -8.11 -5.60
C GLN A 45 -9.61 -9.00 -5.49
N GLY A 46 -9.15 -9.29 -4.27
CA GLY A 46 -7.93 -10.06 -4.04
C GLY A 46 -6.63 -9.28 -4.24
N ASN A 47 -6.69 -7.95 -4.34
CA ASN A 47 -5.51 -7.09 -4.44
C ASN A 47 -5.01 -6.72 -3.03
N PRO A 48 -3.86 -7.26 -2.57
CA PRO A 48 -3.32 -6.95 -1.25
C PRO A 48 -2.99 -5.47 -1.09
N CYS A 49 -2.52 -4.76 -2.13
CA CYS A 49 -2.20 -3.33 -1.99
C CYS A 49 -3.40 -2.49 -1.57
N LEU A 50 -4.59 -2.78 -2.13
CA LEU A 50 -5.82 -2.05 -1.80
C LEU A 50 -6.32 -2.38 -0.40
N GLU A 51 -6.23 -3.64 0.01
CA GLU A 51 -6.56 -4.09 1.37
C GLU A 51 -5.65 -3.43 2.41
N TYR A 52 -4.34 -3.35 2.15
CA TYR A 52 -3.39 -2.67 3.03
C TYR A 52 -3.74 -1.19 3.21
N ILE A 53 -4.14 -0.51 2.13
CA ILE A 53 -4.60 0.88 2.23
C ILE A 53 -5.84 0.98 3.14
N LYS A 54 -6.82 0.10 2.94
CA LYS A 54 -8.06 0.03 3.74
C LYS A 54 -7.81 -0.19 5.23
N PHE A 55 -6.96 -1.17 5.57
CA PHE A 55 -6.79 -1.63 6.94
C PHE A 55 -5.67 -0.92 7.70
N ILE A 56 -4.71 -0.29 7.02
CA ILE A 56 -3.55 0.36 7.65
C ILE A 56 -3.58 1.85 7.42
N ILE A 57 -3.68 2.29 6.16
CA ILE A 57 -3.51 3.71 5.83
C ILE A 57 -4.73 4.54 6.23
N PHE A 58 -5.94 4.09 5.89
CA PHE A 58 -7.18 4.77 6.27
C PHE A 58 -7.34 4.95 7.80
N PRO A 59 -7.17 3.93 8.65
CA PRO A 59 -7.27 4.14 10.10
C PRO A 59 -6.16 5.00 10.70
N TRP A 60 -5.02 5.17 10.01
CA TRP A 60 -3.92 6.00 10.50
C TRP A 60 -4.00 7.46 10.05
N SER A 61 -4.19 7.69 8.75
CA SER A 61 -4.16 9.02 8.14
C SER A 61 -5.54 9.55 7.76
N ASN A 62 -6.59 8.72 7.76
CA ASN A 62 -7.94 9.02 7.24
C ASN A 62 -8.02 9.44 5.77
N ASP A 63 -6.91 9.91 5.18
CA ASP A 63 -6.72 10.20 3.78
C ASP A 63 -5.51 9.44 3.21
N PHE A 64 -5.58 9.16 1.91
CA PHE A 64 -4.51 8.55 1.14
C PHE A 64 -4.11 9.44 -0.03
N LYS A 65 -2.94 10.07 0.08
CA LYS A 65 -2.37 10.91 -0.97
C LYS A 65 -1.55 10.07 -1.96
N VAL A 66 -1.94 10.10 -3.23
CA VAL A 66 -1.15 9.57 -4.35
C VAL A 66 -0.48 10.72 -5.06
N GLU A 67 0.85 10.77 -4.94
CA GLU A 67 1.68 11.72 -5.67
C GLU A 67 2.03 11.12 -7.03
N ARG A 68 1.39 11.62 -8.08
CA ARG A 68 1.62 11.23 -9.47
C ARG A 68 2.04 12.45 -10.27
N SER A 69 2.84 12.25 -11.29
CA SER A 69 3.29 13.34 -12.16
C SER A 69 2.09 14.02 -12.83
N ALA A 70 2.23 15.32 -13.17
CA ALA A 70 1.16 16.08 -13.82
C ALA A 70 0.68 15.44 -15.13
N ALA A 71 1.57 14.72 -15.83
CA ALA A 71 1.26 13.94 -17.03
C ALA A 71 0.31 12.74 -16.77
N ASN A 72 0.31 12.20 -15.54
CA ASN A 72 -0.52 11.06 -15.13
C ASN A 72 -1.79 11.49 -14.36
N GLY A 73 -2.14 12.78 -14.38
CA GLY A 73 -3.35 13.32 -13.73
C GLY A 73 -3.13 14.04 -12.40
N GLY A 74 -1.88 14.33 -12.01
CA GLY A 74 -1.51 15.19 -10.87
C GLY A 74 -1.85 14.63 -9.48
N ASP A 75 -1.31 15.21 -8.41
CA ASP A 75 -1.56 14.74 -7.04
C ASP A 75 -3.05 14.56 -6.74
N LYS A 76 -3.44 13.37 -6.27
CA LYS A 76 -4.83 13.07 -5.89
C LYS A 76 -4.87 12.51 -4.48
N THR A 77 -5.77 13.07 -3.66
CA THR A 77 -6.01 12.60 -2.30
C THR A 77 -7.35 11.89 -2.25
N TYR A 78 -7.36 10.69 -1.72
CA TYR A 78 -8.56 9.87 -1.52
C TYR A 78 -8.95 9.91 -0.04
N THR A 79 -10.18 10.28 0.26
CA THR A 79 -10.71 10.34 1.63
C THR A 79 -11.59 9.13 1.95
N SER A 80 -12.06 8.41 0.92
CA SER A 80 -12.76 7.13 1.08
C SER A 80 -12.09 6.01 0.29
N HIS A 81 -12.10 4.81 0.86
CA HIS A 81 -11.61 3.61 0.19
C HIS A 81 -12.45 3.27 -1.05
N GLU A 82 -13.75 3.56 -1.02
CA GLU A 82 -14.66 3.32 -2.15
C GLU A 82 -14.28 4.18 -3.36
N GLU A 83 -13.91 5.45 -3.15
CA GLU A 83 -13.44 6.33 -4.23
C GLU A 83 -12.16 5.81 -4.87
N LEU A 84 -11.25 5.30 -4.04
CA LEU A 84 -9.99 4.72 -4.52
C LEU A 84 -10.25 3.45 -5.35
N ILE A 85 -11.16 2.59 -4.90
CA ILE A 85 -11.58 1.41 -5.65
C ILE A 85 -12.21 1.79 -6.99
N ALA A 86 -13.11 2.77 -7.00
CA ALA A 86 -13.79 3.21 -8.21
C ALA A 86 -12.77 3.73 -9.24
N ASP A 87 -11.87 4.61 -8.83
CA ASP A 87 -10.80 5.13 -9.69
C ASP A 87 -9.86 4.05 -10.20
N TYR A 88 -9.55 3.05 -9.37
CA TYR A 88 -8.69 1.93 -9.75
C TYR A 88 -9.39 0.98 -10.75
N ALA A 89 -10.70 0.77 -10.60
CA ALA A 89 -11.52 0.02 -11.53
C ALA A 89 -11.72 0.76 -12.87
N GLU A 90 -11.79 2.09 -12.84
CA GLU A 90 -11.89 2.98 -14.01
C GLU A 90 -10.55 3.25 -14.72
N GLU A 91 -9.44 2.62 -14.30
CA GLU A 91 -8.08 2.88 -14.81
C GLU A 91 -7.57 4.32 -14.62
N LYS A 92 -8.24 5.12 -13.78
CA LYS A 92 -7.76 6.46 -13.42
C LYS A 92 -6.53 6.40 -12.53
N LEU A 93 -6.32 5.27 -11.85
CA LEU A 93 -5.21 5.03 -10.93
C LEU A 93 -4.42 3.79 -11.38
N HIS A 94 -3.15 4.00 -11.74
CA HIS A 94 -2.25 2.92 -12.12
C HIS A 94 -1.54 2.31 -10.90
N PRO A 95 -1.31 0.98 -10.89
CA PRO A 95 -0.53 0.32 -9.83
C PRO A 95 0.90 0.85 -9.73
N ALA A 96 1.46 1.36 -10.84
CA ALA A 96 2.79 1.97 -10.88
C ALA A 96 2.88 3.24 -10.01
N ASP A 97 1.78 4.01 -9.89
CA ASP A 97 1.70 5.18 -9.01
C ASP A 97 1.21 4.80 -7.60
N LEU A 98 0.35 3.77 -7.49
CA LEU A 98 -0.18 3.29 -6.22
C LEU A 98 0.92 2.69 -5.32
N LYS A 99 1.80 1.86 -5.87
CA LYS A 99 2.88 1.17 -5.14
C LYS A 99 3.82 2.15 -4.41
N PRO A 100 4.41 3.17 -5.08
CA PRO A 100 5.28 4.12 -4.40
C PRO A 100 4.52 4.98 -3.37
N ALA A 101 3.28 5.37 -3.65
CA ALA A 101 2.44 6.10 -2.70
C ALA A 101 2.16 5.28 -1.42
N LEU A 102 1.78 4.01 -1.57
CA LEU A 102 1.58 3.08 -0.47
C LEU A 102 2.88 2.87 0.33
N SER A 103 4.00 2.65 -0.33
CA SER A 103 5.30 2.46 0.32
C SER A 103 5.70 3.68 1.15
N LYS A 104 5.47 4.89 0.61
CA LYS A 104 5.75 6.15 1.30
C LYS A 104 4.86 6.33 2.53
N ALA A 105 3.57 6.00 2.41
CA ALA A 105 2.62 6.07 3.51
C ALA A 105 2.98 5.07 4.62
N LEU A 106 3.29 3.82 4.29
CA LEU A 106 3.73 2.80 5.24
C LEU A 106 5.04 3.20 5.93
N ASN A 107 6.01 3.71 5.18
CA ASN A 107 7.28 4.20 5.74
C ASN A 107 7.08 5.36 6.72
N LYS A 108 6.09 6.22 6.48
CA LYS A 108 5.74 7.30 7.41
C LYS A 108 5.19 6.76 8.72
N ILE A 109 4.33 5.74 8.66
CA ILE A 109 3.78 5.06 9.84
C ILE A 109 4.89 4.36 10.64
N LEU A 110 5.73 3.57 9.95
CA LEU A 110 6.87 2.87 10.56
C LEU A 110 7.86 3.85 11.20
N GLN A 111 8.11 5.00 10.58
CA GLN A 111 8.97 6.04 11.15
C GLN A 111 8.41 6.62 12.46
N VAL A 112 7.09 6.83 12.56
CA VAL A 112 6.46 7.31 13.80
C VAL A 112 6.56 6.26 14.90
N ILE A 113 6.30 4.99 14.59
CA ILE A 113 6.36 3.89 15.57
C ILE A 113 7.80 3.68 16.06
N ALA A 114 8.78 3.68 15.14
CA ALA A 114 10.19 3.56 15.50
C ALA A 114 10.66 4.69 16.43
N PHE A 115 10.15 5.92 16.24
CA PHE A 115 10.42 7.04 17.13
C PHE A 115 9.71 6.91 18.49
N SER A 116 8.48 6.38 18.51
CA SER A 116 7.67 6.25 19.72
C SER A 116 8.20 5.18 20.69
N CYS A 117 8.96 4.19 20.23
CA CYS A 117 9.51 3.12 21.08
C CYS A 117 10.87 3.49 21.72
N LEU A 118 11.41 4.67 21.39
CA LEU A 118 12.68 5.19 21.90
C LEU A 118 12.53 6.05 23.18
N PHE A 119 11.34 6.06 23.80
CA PHE A 119 11.04 6.77 25.04
C PHE A 119 10.32 5.87 26.04
#